data_AF-A0A2G5TE21-F1
#
_entry.id   AF-A0A2G5TE21-F1
#
_cell.length_a   1.000
_cell.length_b   1.000
_cell.length_c   1.000
_cell.angle_alpha   90.00
_cell.angle_beta   90.00
_cell.angle_gamma   90.00
#
_symmetry.space_group_name_H-M   'P 1'
#
loop_
_entity.id
_entity.type
_entity.pdbx_description
1 polymer ?
#
loop_
_entity_poly.entity_id
_entity_poly.type
_entity_poly.pdbx_seq_one_letter_code
_entity_poly.pdbx_strand_id
1 'polypeptide(L)'
;MRSFYRRPKIVFVFVFLVLFVVWLFVTIIEFSFGLTVTTDDLIATGKTLRNGRQLKAFITSSYYYPTSESLGDNAIALVMSINLVSNPVLKLAHFFSPDSSELVIMAKNATSSVIMKASYVRVTPHEACQIITVFATAQLIPNVTNISMLGDNGVAEIPFTSPSYTKRDVVVCTSPLYVSEQWQNFLLAVHIYRKFGAHMNLYLISSVTSFYELMKEYEREGYMTVQPWVNVDFPGVPKTTADPYNQIEFRNQAASQTDCLLQFKESARFVTFLDLDDVLIPKIAPTYAEEFQRIMDGKKKLAYIFYHKENYDAVVARNSSRFSLRKMFGSLECKHKRETGKIVVDPRNLNYTWIHYPPDLPNGFEKYEVTENVITHLKTIVWTDEQNESGEAPIEPLYFDNSTAKIIASKDILNIEKDLRRMIRKPRIRKIFSKLPNMHYYTDLVVNCYNDRYYQYHYSGRIANIKCPGPQLCEFVQHPKIKCTHVTATHTPMETLYPITYYYATNAHFTGDIGCYAH
;
A
#
# COMPACT_ATOMS: atom_id res chain seq x y z
N MET A 1 65.60 -46.43 -21.33
CA MET A 1 64.91 -46.25 -20.02
C MET A 1 63.43 -46.29 -20.30
N ARG A 2 62.81 -47.47 -20.18
CA ARG A 2 62.05 -47.94 -18.99
C ARG A 2 60.77 -47.13 -18.73
N SER A 3 59.66 -47.89 -18.76
CA SER A 3 58.40 -47.65 -18.06
C SER A 3 57.42 -46.67 -18.71
N PHE A 4 56.44 -47.19 -19.46
CA PHE A 4 55.02 -46.79 -19.39
C PHE A 4 54.14 -47.80 -20.17
N TYR A 5 54.32 -49.08 -19.88
CA TYR A 5 53.37 -50.13 -20.27
C TYR A 5 53.07 -50.96 -19.02
N ARG A 6 52.08 -50.52 -18.23
CA ARG A 6 51.23 -51.35 -17.35
C ARG A 6 50.35 -50.47 -16.48
N ARG A 7 49.05 -50.80 -16.51
CA ARG A 7 47.93 -50.45 -15.61
C ARG A 7 46.90 -49.43 -16.15
N PRO A 8 46.11 -49.82 -17.18
CA PRO A 8 44.89 -49.10 -17.54
C PRO A 8 43.90 -49.00 -16.36
N LYS A 9 43.92 -49.96 -15.42
CA LYS A 9 43.10 -49.93 -14.21
C LYS A 9 43.47 -48.81 -13.23
N ILE A 10 44.75 -48.40 -13.13
CA ILE A 10 45.14 -47.31 -12.21
C ILE A 10 44.73 -45.96 -12.77
N VAL A 11 44.94 -45.73 -14.07
CA VAL A 11 44.51 -44.48 -14.70
C VAL A 11 43.00 -44.33 -14.61
N PHE A 12 42.25 -45.41 -14.83
CA PHE A 12 40.79 -45.40 -14.69
C PHE A 12 40.34 -45.09 -13.25
N VAL A 13 40.98 -45.71 -12.24
CA VAL A 13 40.71 -45.42 -10.82
C VAL A 13 41.08 -43.98 -10.48
N PHE A 14 42.20 -43.45 -10.99
CA PHE A 14 42.60 -42.07 -10.75
C PHE A 14 41.63 -41.07 -11.38
N VAL A 15 41.18 -41.31 -12.60
CA VAL A 15 40.16 -40.47 -13.26
C VAL A 15 38.85 -40.51 -12.49
N PHE A 16 38.42 -41.70 -12.03
CA PHE A 16 37.21 -41.83 -11.23
C PHE A 16 37.34 -41.13 -9.87
N LEU A 17 38.51 -41.20 -9.24
CA LEU A 17 38.77 -40.55 -7.96
C LEU A 17 38.80 -39.03 -8.11
N VAL A 18 39.38 -38.51 -9.22
CA VAL A 18 39.36 -37.08 -9.55
C VAL A 18 37.93 -36.61 -9.82
N LEU A 19 37.15 -37.35 -10.62
CA LEU A 19 35.75 -37.04 -10.87
C LEU A 19 34.90 -37.07 -9.59
N PHE A 20 35.15 -38.04 -8.71
CA PHE A 20 34.48 -38.15 -7.42
C PHE A 20 34.83 -36.99 -6.50
N VAL A 21 36.11 -36.59 -6.42
CA VAL A 21 36.55 -35.44 -5.63
C VAL A 21 35.97 -34.14 -6.20
N VAL A 22 35.93 -33.96 -7.53
CA VAL A 22 35.27 -32.80 -8.16
C VAL A 22 33.78 -32.79 -7.85
N TRP A 23 33.10 -33.92 -7.96
CA TRP A 23 31.69 -34.04 -7.62
C TRP A 23 31.44 -33.72 -6.14
N LEU A 24 32.28 -34.23 -5.22
CA LEU A 24 32.20 -33.96 -3.79
C LEU A 24 32.46 -32.48 -3.47
N PHE A 25 33.40 -31.85 -4.18
CA PHE A 25 33.71 -30.44 -4.02
C PHE A 25 32.56 -29.55 -4.53
N VAL A 26 31.94 -29.91 -5.65
CA VAL A 26 30.75 -29.23 -6.18
C VAL A 26 29.56 -29.37 -5.22
N THR A 27 29.30 -30.57 -4.69
CA THR A 27 28.21 -30.77 -3.72
C THR A 27 28.48 -30.07 -2.39
N ILE A 28 29.72 -30.03 -1.90
CA ILE A 28 30.07 -29.27 -0.70
C ILE A 28 29.90 -27.77 -0.93
N ILE A 29 30.27 -27.25 -2.11
CA ILE A 29 30.03 -25.85 -2.48
C ILE A 29 28.51 -25.59 -2.53
N GLU A 30 27.73 -26.42 -3.20
CA GLU A 30 26.26 -26.28 -3.25
C GLU A 30 25.61 -26.30 -1.87
N PHE A 31 26.08 -27.17 -0.97
CA PHE A 31 25.59 -27.26 0.41
C PHE A 31 26.04 -26.09 1.29
N SER A 32 27.29 -25.61 1.11
CA SER A 32 27.87 -24.50 1.90
C SER A 32 27.31 -23.13 1.48
N PHE A 33 26.88 -22.98 0.23
CA PHE A 33 26.30 -21.75 -0.31
C PHE A 33 24.76 -21.78 -0.40
N GLY A 34 24.10 -22.86 0.05
CA GLY A 34 22.64 -22.98 0.05
C GLY A 34 22.01 -23.03 -1.35
N LEU A 35 22.76 -23.48 -2.36
CA LEU A 35 22.35 -23.59 -3.77
C LEU A 35 21.73 -24.97 -4.06
N THR A 36 20.90 -25.51 -3.17
CA THR A 36 20.16 -26.74 -3.46
C THR A 36 19.05 -26.43 -4.46
N VAL A 37 19.34 -26.60 -5.75
CA VAL A 37 18.31 -26.62 -6.79
C VAL A 37 17.47 -27.87 -6.55
N THR A 38 16.20 -27.68 -6.19
CA THR A 38 15.31 -28.82 -5.94
C THR A 38 14.86 -29.43 -7.27
N THR A 39 14.44 -30.70 -7.25
CA THR A 39 13.77 -31.33 -8.40
C THR A 39 12.54 -30.53 -8.85
N ASP A 40 11.86 -29.85 -7.92
CA ASP A 40 10.72 -28.98 -8.23
C ASP A 40 11.15 -27.72 -8.99
N ASP A 41 12.31 -27.14 -8.68
CA ASP A 41 12.87 -25.99 -9.41
C ASP A 41 13.25 -26.37 -10.85
N LEU A 42 13.81 -27.57 -11.05
CA LEU A 42 14.15 -28.09 -12.38
C LEU A 42 12.89 -28.37 -13.22
N ILE A 43 11.83 -28.93 -12.61
CA ILE A 43 10.54 -29.17 -13.26
C ILE A 43 9.85 -27.85 -13.63
N ALA A 44 9.89 -26.85 -12.73
CA ALA A 44 9.36 -25.52 -12.99
C ALA A 44 10.09 -24.82 -14.14
N THR A 45 11.43 -24.93 -14.18
CA THR A 45 12.26 -24.40 -15.27
C THR A 45 11.93 -25.08 -16.60
N GLY A 46 11.81 -26.42 -16.62
CA GLY A 46 11.43 -27.19 -17.81
C GLY A 46 10.03 -26.88 -18.35
N LYS A 47 9.05 -26.63 -17.48
CA LYS A 47 7.70 -26.17 -17.89
C LYS A 47 7.72 -24.75 -18.45
N THR A 48 8.50 -23.85 -17.85
CA THR A 48 8.64 -22.45 -18.28
C THR A 48 9.28 -22.34 -19.67
N LEU A 49 10.32 -23.13 -19.93
CA LEU A 49 10.97 -23.23 -21.24
C LEU A 49 10.04 -23.73 -22.35
N ARG A 50 9.03 -24.55 -22.00
CA ARG A 50 8.11 -25.17 -22.97
C ARG A 50 6.86 -24.35 -23.26
N ASN A 51 6.34 -23.62 -22.27
CA ASN A 51 5.04 -22.93 -22.34
C ASN A 51 5.13 -21.40 -22.19
N GLY A 52 6.35 -20.84 -22.12
CA GLY A 52 6.57 -19.43 -21.77
C GLY A 52 6.31 -19.15 -20.29
N ARG A 53 6.66 -17.93 -19.85
CA ARG A 53 6.42 -17.48 -18.47
C ARG A 53 4.92 -17.30 -18.23
N GLN A 54 4.35 -18.08 -17.31
CA GLN A 54 2.96 -17.91 -16.89
C GLN A 54 2.83 -16.76 -15.88
N LEU A 55 2.11 -15.72 -16.28
CA LEU A 55 1.82 -14.59 -15.43
C LEU A 55 0.48 -14.79 -14.70
N LYS A 56 0.40 -14.30 -13.47
CA LYS A 56 -0.77 -14.30 -12.60
C LYS A 56 -1.02 -12.86 -12.20
N ALA A 57 -2.19 -12.35 -12.55
CA ALA A 57 -2.60 -10.98 -12.30
C ALA A 57 -3.80 -10.97 -11.36
N PHE A 58 -3.70 -10.30 -10.22
CA PHE A 58 -4.82 -10.07 -9.33
C PHE A 58 -5.39 -8.68 -9.59
N ILE A 59 -6.62 -8.61 -10.08
CA ILE A 59 -7.34 -7.35 -10.32
C ILE A 59 -7.78 -6.83 -8.97
N THR A 60 -7.11 -5.77 -8.53
CA THR A 60 -7.38 -5.11 -7.25
C THR A 60 -8.59 -4.19 -7.38
N SER A 61 -8.67 -3.45 -8.49
CA SER A 61 -9.86 -2.67 -8.82
C SER A 61 -10.01 -2.43 -10.32
N SER A 62 -11.26 -2.18 -10.71
CA SER A 62 -11.71 -1.99 -12.09
C SER A 62 -12.86 -0.97 -12.11
N TYR A 63 -12.58 0.21 -12.68
CA TYR A 63 -13.55 1.30 -12.76
C TYR A 63 -13.91 1.61 -14.21
N TYR A 64 -15.20 1.56 -14.52
CA TYR A 64 -15.73 2.01 -15.80
C TYR A 64 -16.24 3.45 -15.69
N TYR A 65 -15.73 4.30 -16.60
CA TYR A 65 -16.07 5.70 -16.72
C TYR A 65 -16.85 5.90 -18.04
N PRO A 66 -18.17 6.12 -17.99
CA PRO A 66 -18.91 6.53 -19.18
C PRO A 66 -18.33 7.83 -19.78
N THR A 67 -17.91 8.75 -18.91
CA THR A 67 -17.22 10.00 -19.24
C THR A 67 -16.14 10.27 -18.19
N SER A 68 -14.95 10.68 -18.63
CA SER A 68 -13.86 11.12 -17.75
C SER A 68 -13.09 12.27 -18.38
N GLU A 69 -12.83 13.34 -17.61
CA GLU A 69 -12.04 14.49 -18.08
C GLU A 69 -10.59 14.09 -18.44
N SER A 70 -10.07 13.02 -17.84
CA SER A 70 -8.65 12.64 -17.94
C SER A 70 -8.40 11.30 -18.60
N LEU A 71 -9.36 10.37 -18.51
CA LEU A 71 -9.27 9.08 -19.20
C LEU A 71 -10.00 9.08 -20.54
N GLY A 72 -10.90 10.04 -20.81
CA GLY A 72 -11.76 10.04 -22.00
C GLY A 72 -13.06 9.25 -21.81
N ASP A 73 -13.87 9.20 -22.87
CA ASP A 73 -15.21 8.61 -22.83
C ASP A 73 -15.18 7.09 -22.97
N ASN A 74 -15.98 6.40 -22.15
CA ASN A 74 -16.10 4.95 -22.10
C ASN A 74 -14.80 4.23 -21.70
N ALA A 75 -14.03 4.84 -20.79
CA ALA A 75 -12.77 4.28 -20.34
C ALA A 75 -12.95 3.19 -19.27
N ILE A 76 -12.13 2.15 -19.31
CA ILE A 76 -11.90 1.24 -18.18
C ILE A 76 -10.52 1.52 -17.60
N ALA A 77 -10.44 1.65 -16.28
CA ALA A 77 -9.18 1.75 -15.54
C ALA A 77 -9.00 0.48 -14.70
N LEU A 78 -7.85 -0.18 -14.82
CA LEU A 78 -7.52 -1.43 -14.14
C LEU A 78 -6.29 -1.23 -13.26
N VAL A 79 -6.39 -1.63 -12.00
CA VAL A 79 -5.26 -1.76 -11.08
C VAL A 79 -5.04 -3.23 -10.79
N MET A 80 -3.84 -3.73 -11.06
CA MET A 80 -3.53 -5.14 -10.91
C MET A 80 -2.21 -5.35 -10.20
N SER A 81 -2.11 -6.45 -9.45
CA SER A 81 -0.86 -6.95 -8.87
C SER A 81 -0.42 -8.17 -9.68
N ILE A 82 0.72 -8.08 -10.39
CA ILE A 82 1.18 -9.11 -11.32
C ILE A 82 2.57 -9.61 -10.93
N ASN A 83 2.80 -10.93 -10.99
CA ASN A 83 4.11 -11.58 -10.73
C ASN A 83 5.17 -11.32 -11.84
N LEU A 84 5.39 -10.06 -12.22
CA LEU A 84 6.26 -9.63 -13.32
C LEU A 84 7.75 -9.65 -13.00
N VAL A 85 8.19 -9.63 -11.75
CA VAL A 85 9.62 -9.75 -11.43
C VAL A 85 9.99 -11.22 -11.29
N SER A 86 11.00 -11.68 -12.02
CA SER A 86 11.42 -13.09 -11.97
C SER A 86 12.03 -13.42 -10.60
N ASN A 87 11.68 -14.57 -10.04
CA ASN A 87 12.29 -15.04 -8.80
C ASN A 87 13.82 -15.20 -9.02
N PRO A 88 14.69 -14.72 -8.12
CA PRO A 88 16.16 -14.86 -8.25
C PRO A 88 16.66 -16.30 -8.40
N VAL A 89 15.84 -17.32 -8.08
CA VAL A 89 16.13 -18.74 -8.35
C VAL A 89 16.02 -19.10 -9.84
N LEU A 90 15.23 -18.37 -10.63
CA LEU A 90 14.90 -18.65 -12.04
C LEU A 90 15.63 -17.71 -13.02
N LYS A 91 16.93 -17.41 -12.77
CA LYS A 91 17.73 -16.50 -13.63
C LYS A 91 17.85 -16.94 -15.09
N LEU A 92 17.65 -18.23 -15.41
CA LEU A 92 17.75 -18.73 -16.78
C LEU A 92 16.52 -18.41 -17.67
N ALA A 93 15.35 -18.13 -17.09
CA ALA A 93 14.11 -17.92 -17.85
C ALA A 93 14.01 -16.54 -18.53
N HIS A 94 14.85 -15.58 -18.11
CA HIS A 94 14.84 -14.20 -18.60
C HIS A 94 15.19 -14.07 -20.11
N PHE A 95 15.81 -15.09 -20.69
CA PHE A 95 16.30 -15.07 -22.07
C PHE A 95 15.25 -15.52 -23.11
N PHE A 96 14.09 -16.07 -22.70
CA PHE A 96 13.23 -16.82 -23.63
C PHE A 96 11.74 -16.39 -23.69
N SER A 97 11.28 -15.42 -22.92
CA SER A 97 9.92 -14.86 -23.11
C SER A 97 9.91 -13.35 -22.92
N PRO A 98 9.47 -12.57 -23.92
CA PRO A 98 9.09 -11.18 -23.67
C PRO A 98 7.88 -11.18 -22.73
N ASP A 99 7.96 -10.44 -21.62
CA ASP A 99 6.76 -10.16 -20.81
C ASP A 99 5.70 -9.53 -21.72
N SER A 100 4.47 -10.07 -21.74
CA SER A 100 3.43 -9.51 -22.59
C SER A 100 3.10 -8.10 -22.10
N SER A 101 3.56 -7.07 -22.80
CA SER A 101 3.32 -5.67 -22.44
C SER A 101 1.89 -5.20 -22.70
N GLU A 102 1.04 -6.06 -23.28
CA GLU A 102 -0.32 -5.77 -23.68
C GLU A 102 -1.31 -6.73 -23.02
N LEU A 103 -2.41 -6.18 -22.55
CA LEU A 103 -3.62 -6.90 -22.13
C LEU A 103 -4.59 -6.94 -23.31
N VAL A 104 -5.29 -8.04 -23.50
CA VAL A 104 -6.37 -8.14 -24.49
C VAL A 104 -7.70 -8.09 -23.74
N ILE A 105 -8.55 -7.13 -24.09
CA ILE A 105 -9.81 -6.85 -23.40
C ILE A 105 -10.95 -6.99 -24.41
N MET A 106 -12.01 -7.70 -24.03
CA MET A 106 -13.26 -7.75 -24.76
C MET A 106 -14.34 -7.02 -23.96
N ALA A 107 -15.00 -6.08 -24.61
CA ALA A 107 -16.13 -5.35 -24.06
C ALA A 107 -17.40 -5.71 -24.84
N LYS A 108 -18.48 -5.97 -24.12
CA LYS A 108 -19.80 -6.28 -24.68
C LYS A 108 -20.86 -5.33 -24.15
N ASN A 109 -21.74 -4.90 -25.03
CA ASN A 109 -23.01 -4.26 -24.70
C ASN A 109 -24.17 -5.08 -25.30
N ALA A 110 -25.38 -4.55 -25.26
CA ALA A 110 -26.58 -5.27 -25.72
C ALA A 110 -26.55 -5.70 -27.20
N THR A 111 -25.80 -5.00 -28.06
CA THR A 111 -25.84 -5.21 -29.53
C THR A 111 -24.48 -5.59 -30.12
N SER A 112 -23.39 -5.28 -29.43
CA SER A 112 -22.04 -5.27 -30.00
C SER A 112 -21.00 -5.83 -29.04
N SER A 113 -19.95 -6.42 -29.61
CA SER A 113 -18.76 -6.89 -28.91
C SER A 113 -17.53 -6.37 -29.62
N VAL A 114 -16.56 -5.84 -28.89
CA VAL A 114 -15.29 -5.34 -29.45
C VAL A 114 -14.13 -5.91 -28.64
N ILE A 115 -13.04 -6.22 -29.32
CA ILE A 115 -11.76 -6.62 -28.72
C ILE A 115 -10.77 -5.49 -28.92
N MET A 116 -10.03 -5.14 -27.87
CA MET A 116 -9.01 -4.11 -27.88
C MET A 116 -7.78 -4.57 -27.11
N LYS A 117 -6.66 -3.91 -27.39
CA LYS A 117 -5.39 -4.10 -26.68
C LYS A 117 -5.12 -2.89 -25.80
N ALA A 118 -4.59 -3.13 -24.62
CA ALA A 118 -4.24 -2.10 -23.66
C ALA A 118 -2.84 -2.34 -23.12
N SER A 119 -1.94 -1.37 -23.24
CA SER A 119 -0.66 -1.41 -22.53
C SER A 119 -0.89 -1.13 -21.05
N TYR A 120 -0.10 -1.79 -20.20
CA TYR A 120 -0.04 -1.43 -18.79
C TYR A 120 1.25 -0.67 -18.48
N VAL A 121 1.19 0.17 -17.45
CA VAL A 121 2.30 0.92 -16.89
C VAL A 121 2.66 0.34 -15.53
N ARG A 122 3.96 0.23 -15.27
CA ARG A 122 4.49 -0.22 -13.98
C ARG A 122 4.32 0.89 -12.95
N VAL A 123 3.64 0.59 -11.85
CA VAL A 123 3.45 1.54 -10.73
C VAL A 123 4.56 1.36 -9.69
N THR A 124 4.87 0.12 -9.31
CA THR A 124 5.96 -0.19 -8.36
C THR A 124 7.33 -0.08 -9.05
N PRO A 125 8.20 0.88 -8.70
CA PRO A 125 9.43 1.13 -9.45
C PRO A 125 10.58 0.16 -9.15
N HIS A 126 10.53 -0.56 -8.02
CA HIS A 126 11.62 -1.42 -7.58
C HIS A 126 11.42 -2.89 -7.95
N GLU A 127 12.49 -3.69 -7.90
CA GLU A 127 12.48 -5.14 -8.16
C GLU A 127 12.65 -6.01 -6.90
N ALA A 128 12.47 -5.43 -5.71
CA ALA A 128 12.61 -6.16 -4.44
C ALA A 128 11.52 -7.23 -4.20
N CYS A 129 10.41 -7.18 -4.95
CA CYS A 129 9.25 -8.06 -4.82
C CYS A 129 8.89 -8.69 -6.17
N GLN A 130 8.50 -9.97 -6.16
CA GLN A 130 8.01 -10.69 -7.34
C GLN A 130 6.74 -10.07 -7.94
N ILE A 131 5.78 -9.71 -7.07
CA ILE A 131 4.48 -9.19 -7.46
C ILE A 131 4.52 -7.67 -7.35
N ILE A 132 4.27 -7.01 -8.48
CA ILE A 132 4.32 -5.56 -8.60
C ILE A 132 2.96 -5.01 -9.03
N THR A 133 2.67 -3.78 -8.60
CA THR A 133 1.46 -3.08 -9.03
C THR A 133 1.64 -2.54 -10.45
N VAL A 134 0.63 -2.75 -11.29
CA VAL A 134 0.52 -2.14 -12.62
C VAL A 134 -0.83 -1.44 -12.78
N PHE A 135 -0.85 -0.45 -13.66
CA PHE A 135 -2.04 0.29 -14.04
C PHE A 135 -2.27 0.14 -15.55
N ALA A 136 -3.49 -0.12 -15.98
CA ALA A 136 -3.85 -0.14 -17.39
C ALA A 136 -5.14 0.65 -17.64
N THR A 137 -5.26 1.21 -18.85
CA THR A 137 -6.49 1.87 -19.29
C THR A 137 -6.80 1.54 -20.74
N ALA A 138 -8.08 1.49 -21.09
CA ALA A 138 -8.54 1.27 -22.47
C ALA A 138 -9.85 2.00 -22.73
N GLN A 139 -10.06 2.45 -23.98
CA GLN A 139 -11.37 2.92 -24.42
C GLN A 139 -12.23 1.75 -24.85
N LEU A 140 -13.43 1.68 -24.29
CA LEU A 140 -14.42 0.65 -24.58
C LEU A 140 -15.56 1.19 -25.45
N ILE A 141 -16.50 0.30 -25.74
CA ILE A 141 -17.79 0.67 -26.31
C ILE A 141 -18.71 1.30 -25.24
N PRO A 142 -19.67 2.15 -25.63
CA PRO A 142 -20.63 2.73 -24.70
C PRO A 142 -21.61 1.70 -24.15
N ASN A 143 -22.12 2.00 -22.94
CA ASN A 143 -23.09 1.19 -22.22
C ASN A 143 -22.65 -0.26 -22.05
N VAL A 144 -21.37 -0.47 -21.69
CA VAL A 144 -20.81 -1.80 -21.49
C VAL A 144 -21.55 -2.52 -20.36
N THR A 145 -21.92 -3.77 -20.60
CA THR A 145 -22.56 -4.64 -19.60
C THR A 145 -21.60 -5.69 -19.08
N ASN A 146 -20.63 -6.12 -19.92
CA ASN A 146 -19.66 -7.15 -19.56
C ASN A 146 -18.27 -6.78 -20.10
N ILE A 147 -17.26 -6.99 -19.27
CA ILE A 147 -15.84 -6.83 -19.62
C ILE A 147 -15.15 -8.16 -19.34
N SER A 148 -14.33 -8.63 -20.27
CA SER A 148 -13.57 -9.86 -20.12
C SER A 148 -12.12 -9.66 -20.55
N MET A 149 -11.21 -10.32 -19.85
CA MET A 149 -9.80 -10.42 -20.21
C MET A 149 -9.59 -11.65 -21.07
N LEU A 150 -8.90 -11.49 -22.20
CA LEU A 150 -8.66 -12.57 -23.16
C LEU A 150 -7.24 -13.11 -22.98
N GLY A 151 -7.14 -14.43 -22.93
CA GLY A 151 -5.91 -15.16 -23.18
C GLY A 151 -5.98 -15.91 -24.50
N ASP A 152 -4.85 -16.45 -24.93
CA ASP A 152 -4.72 -17.22 -26.17
C ASP A 152 -5.62 -18.46 -26.21
N ASN A 153 -5.98 -18.97 -25.03
CA ASN A 153 -6.72 -20.21 -24.84
C ASN A 153 -8.09 -20.03 -24.16
N GLY A 154 -8.56 -18.80 -23.93
CA GLY A 154 -9.85 -18.58 -23.27
C GLY A 154 -10.14 -17.15 -22.85
N VAL A 155 -11.19 -16.96 -22.06
CA VAL A 155 -11.65 -15.65 -21.59
C VAL A 155 -11.96 -15.71 -20.09
N ALA A 156 -11.69 -14.62 -19.37
CA ALA A 156 -12.07 -14.45 -17.98
C ALA A 156 -12.92 -13.19 -17.84
N GLU A 157 -14.18 -13.34 -17.45
CA GLU A 157 -15.03 -12.18 -17.13
C GLU A 157 -14.57 -11.55 -15.81
N ILE A 158 -14.51 -10.21 -15.80
CA ILE A 158 -14.05 -9.44 -14.65
C ILE A 158 -15.16 -8.54 -14.13
N PRO A 159 -15.30 -8.39 -12.80
CA PRO A 159 -16.20 -7.39 -12.25
C PRO A 159 -15.67 -6.00 -12.60
N PHE A 160 -16.56 -5.01 -12.65
CA PHE A 160 -16.21 -3.59 -12.70
C PHE A 160 -17.27 -2.79 -11.95
N THR A 161 -16.89 -1.59 -11.53
CA THR A 161 -17.77 -0.68 -10.79
C THR A 161 -17.69 0.73 -11.36
N SER A 162 -18.66 1.57 -11.03
CA SER A 162 -18.55 3.00 -11.29
C SER A 162 -17.70 3.67 -10.22
N PRO A 163 -16.90 4.70 -10.57
CA PRO A 163 -16.21 5.52 -9.59
C PRO A 163 -17.21 6.28 -8.69
N SER A 164 -16.72 6.89 -7.62
CA SER A 164 -17.52 7.82 -6.82
C SER A 164 -17.84 9.07 -7.63
N TYR A 165 -19.12 9.44 -7.66
CA TYR A 165 -19.60 10.74 -8.16
C TYR A 165 -20.00 11.70 -7.03
N THR A 166 -19.80 11.32 -5.77
CA THR A 166 -20.08 12.18 -4.62
C THR A 166 -19.03 13.28 -4.52
N LYS A 167 -19.40 14.52 -4.83
CA LYS A 167 -18.46 15.65 -4.87
C LYS A 167 -17.79 15.89 -3.51
N ARG A 168 -16.46 16.06 -3.55
CA ARG A 168 -15.60 16.38 -2.40
C ARG A 168 -14.58 17.43 -2.83
N ASP A 169 -14.31 18.41 -1.99
CA ASP A 169 -13.22 19.34 -2.28
C ASP A 169 -11.85 18.65 -2.15
N VAL A 170 -11.65 17.93 -1.04
CA VAL A 170 -10.41 17.21 -0.77
C VAL A 170 -10.70 15.83 -0.22
N VAL A 171 -10.02 14.83 -0.76
CA VAL A 171 -10.00 13.46 -0.21
C VAL A 171 -8.59 13.14 0.28
N VAL A 172 -8.49 12.70 1.52
CA VAL A 172 -7.26 12.16 2.11
C VAL A 172 -7.34 10.64 2.07
N CYS A 173 -6.55 10.02 1.21
CA CYS A 173 -6.43 8.58 1.08
C CYS A 173 -5.37 8.05 2.06
N THR A 174 -5.81 7.26 3.03
CA THR A 174 -4.93 6.63 4.02
C THR A 174 -4.69 5.17 3.68
N SER A 175 -3.41 4.81 3.64
CA SER A 175 -2.94 3.48 3.27
C SER A 175 -3.54 2.35 4.13
N PRO A 176 -3.55 1.10 3.62
CA PRO A 176 -4.16 -0.03 4.32
C PRO A 176 -3.61 -0.24 5.73
N LEU A 177 -4.49 -0.09 6.72
CA LEU A 177 -4.18 -0.42 8.10
C LEU A 177 -4.27 -1.93 8.32
N TYR A 178 -3.33 -2.44 9.12
CA TYR A 178 -3.17 -3.86 9.36
C TYR A 178 -2.76 -4.10 10.81
N VAL A 179 -3.49 -4.96 11.52
CA VAL A 179 -3.41 -5.20 12.98
C VAL A 179 -3.19 -3.90 13.76
N SER A 180 -3.88 -2.84 13.31
CA SER A 180 -3.67 -1.52 13.86
C SER A 180 -4.40 -1.35 15.18
N GLU A 181 -3.73 -0.66 16.11
CA GLU A 181 -4.26 -0.22 17.40
C GLU A 181 -3.98 1.26 17.67
N GLN A 182 -3.56 2.02 16.65
CA GLN A 182 -3.14 3.42 16.73
C GLN A 182 -4.34 4.39 16.73
N TRP A 183 -5.25 4.20 17.68
CA TRP A 183 -6.49 4.98 17.75
C TRP A 183 -6.25 6.47 18.06
N GLN A 184 -5.15 6.83 18.72
CA GLN A 184 -4.77 8.23 18.99
C GLN A 184 -4.42 8.97 17.70
N ASN A 185 -3.60 8.36 16.83
CA ASN A 185 -3.23 8.91 15.52
C ASN A 185 -4.46 9.12 14.66
N PHE A 186 -5.34 8.11 14.64
CA PHE A 186 -6.63 8.21 13.97
C PHE A 186 -7.44 9.40 14.45
N LEU A 187 -7.63 9.56 15.76
CA LEU A 187 -8.41 10.67 16.31
C LEU A 187 -7.78 12.03 15.96
N LEU A 188 -6.45 12.15 15.98
CA LEU A 188 -5.80 13.38 15.56
C LEU A 188 -6.06 13.68 14.08
N ALA A 189 -5.75 12.71 13.21
CA ALA A 189 -5.86 12.85 11.77
C ALA A 189 -7.32 13.15 11.34
N VAL A 190 -8.28 12.33 11.76
CA VAL A 190 -9.68 12.43 11.33
C VAL A 190 -10.33 13.75 11.73
N HIS A 191 -9.98 14.29 12.91
CA HIS A 191 -10.51 15.56 13.39
C HIS A 191 -9.87 16.76 12.68
N ILE A 192 -8.57 16.70 12.41
CA ILE A 192 -7.88 17.73 11.63
C ILE A 192 -8.41 17.77 10.20
N TYR A 193 -8.52 16.60 9.55
CA TYR A 193 -9.05 16.51 8.19
C TYR A 193 -10.47 17.06 8.10
N ARG A 194 -11.34 16.69 9.05
CA ARG A 194 -12.70 17.24 9.11
C ARG A 194 -12.70 18.75 9.34
N LYS A 195 -11.86 19.27 10.23
CA LYS A 195 -11.77 20.69 10.58
C LYS A 195 -11.43 21.57 9.37
N PHE A 196 -10.54 21.08 8.51
CA PHE A 196 -10.05 21.83 7.34
C PHE A 196 -10.72 21.43 6.02
N GLY A 197 -11.84 20.71 6.07
CA GLY A 197 -12.73 20.47 4.94
C GLY A 197 -12.40 19.25 4.08
N ALA A 198 -11.58 18.32 4.56
CA ALA A 198 -11.27 17.07 3.86
C ALA A 198 -12.17 15.90 4.32
N HIS A 199 -12.39 14.96 3.40
CA HIS A 199 -12.96 13.64 3.67
C HIS A 199 -11.84 12.59 3.73
N MET A 200 -11.82 11.77 4.77
CA MET A 200 -10.82 10.70 4.89
C MET A 200 -11.34 9.40 4.28
N ASN A 201 -10.61 8.81 3.34
CA ASN A 201 -10.83 7.44 2.85
C ASN A 201 -9.73 6.54 3.40
N LEU A 202 -10.07 5.62 4.30
CA LEU A 202 -9.11 4.75 4.96
C LEU A 202 -9.31 3.31 4.50
N TYR A 203 -8.25 2.72 3.96
CA TYR A 203 -8.22 1.30 3.66
C TYR A 203 -7.91 0.49 4.92
N LEU A 204 -8.63 -0.59 5.13
CA LEU A 204 -8.46 -1.46 6.30
C LEU A 204 -8.35 -2.90 5.86
N ILE A 205 -7.26 -3.56 6.25
CA ILE A 205 -7.11 -5.02 6.23
C ILE A 205 -7.54 -5.56 7.57
N SER A 206 -7.00 -5.01 8.66
CA SER A 206 -7.34 -5.44 10.01
C SER A 206 -6.98 -4.41 11.09
N SER A 207 -7.71 -4.47 12.21
CA SER A 207 -7.45 -3.64 13.39
C SER A 207 -8.03 -4.26 14.65
N VAL A 208 -7.57 -3.83 15.83
CA VAL A 208 -8.21 -4.20 17.09
C VAL A 208 -9.70 -3.85 17.04
N THR A 209 -10.56 -4.76 17.48
CA THR A 209 -12.02 -4.69 17.28
C THR A 209 -12.62 -3.40 17.84
N SER A 210 -12.18 -2.95 19.03
CA SER A 210 -12.66 -1.68 19.60
C SER A 210 -12.24 -0.47 18.76
N PHE A 211 -11.08 -0.53 18.09
CA PHE A 211 -10.64 0.53 17.19
C PHE A 211 -11.44 0.51 15.88
N TYR A 212 -11.72 -0.67 15.32
CA TYR A 212 -12.65 -0.83 14.22
C TYR A 212 -14.04 -0.26 14.54
N GLU A 213 -14.63 -0.64 15.69
CA GLU A 213 -15.92 -0.13 16.16
C GLU A 213 -15.92 1.40 16.24
N LEU A 214 -14.81 2.00 16.73
CA LEU A 214 -14.65 3.45 16.77
C LEU A 214 -14.67 4.06 15.36
N MET A 215 -13.90 3.51 14.42
CA MET A 215 -13.89 3.99 13.03
C MET A 215 -15.28 3.91 12.39
N LYS A 216 -16.06 2.85 12.66
CA LYS A 216 -17.44 2.72 12.15
C LYS A 216 -18.39 3.76 12.74
N GLU A 217 -18.23 4.19 13.99
CA GLU A 217 -19.01 5.32 14.53
C GLU A 217 -18.61 6.64 13.86
N TYR A 218 -17.33 6.85 13.53
CA TYR A 218 -16.87 8.04 12.80
C TYR A 218 -17.36 8.07 11.34
N GLU A 219 -17.38 6.91 10.67
CA GLU A 219 -17.98 6.77 9.35
C GLU A 219 -19.47 7.13 9.35
N ARG A 220 -20.23 6.64 10.35
CA ARG A 220 -21.67 6.97 10.52
C ARG A 220 -21.92 8.47 10.69
N GLU A 221 -20.98 9.19 11.29
CA GLU A 221 -21.06 10.64 11.48
C GLU A 221 -20.50 11.43 10.29
N GLY A 222 -20.09 10.74 9.21
CA GLY A 222 -19.68 11.36 7.95
C GLY A 222 -18.28 11.98 7.97
N TYR A 223 -17.41 11.53 8.88
CA TYR A 223 -16.02 11.99 8.95
C TYR A 223 -15.12 11.31 7.92
N MET A 224 -15.43 10.04 7.63
CA MET A 224 -14.56 9.18 6.85
C MET A 224 -15.34 8.07 6.16
N THR A 225 -14.64 7.28 5.35
CA THR A 225 -15.08 5.98 4.84
C THR A 225 -14.05 4.94 5.23
N VAL A 226 -14.50 3.81 5.79
CA VAL A 226 -13.65 2.63 6.06
C VAL A 226 -13.84 1.64 4.93
N GLN A 227 -12.85 1.58 4.04
CA GLN A 227 -12.87 0.73 2.85
C GLN A 227 -12.19 -0.62 3.15
N PRO A 228 -12.88 -1.76 2.93
CA PRO A 228 -12.22 -3.06 3.00
C PRO A 228 -11.08 -3.13 1.99
N TRP A 229 -9.90 -3.55 2.43
CA TRP A 229 -8.77 -3.87 1.56
C TRP A 229 -8.52 -5.36 1.57
N VAL A 230 -8.74 -5.99 0.42
CA VAL A 230 -8.65 -7.44 0.25
C VAL A 230 -7.21 -7.84 -0.04
N ASN A 231 -6.77 -8.93 0.58
CA ASN A 231 -5.45 -9.48 0.31
C ASN A 231 -5.36 -10.05 -1.10
N VAL A 232 -4.19 -9.91 -1.72
CA VAL A 232 -3.91 -10.57 -2.99
C VAL A 232 -3.77 -12.06 -2.73
N ASP A 233 -4.50 -12.88 -3.48
CA ASP A 233 -4.37 -14.33 -3.41
C ASP A 233 -4.61 -14.96 -4.79
N PHE A 234 -3.92 -16.07 -5.04
CA PHE A 234 -3.98 -16.84 -6.29
C PHE A 234 -4.35 -18.29 -5.99
N PRO A 235 -5.63 -18.60 -5.71
CA PRO A 235 -6.04 -19.95 -5.34
C PRO A 235 -5.63 -20.99 -6.38
N GLY A 236 -5.00 -22.07 -5.92
CA GLY A 236 -4.52 -23.15 -6.78
C GLY A 236 -3.18 -22.86 -7.49
N VAL A 237 -2.55 -21.71 -7.23
CA VAL A 237 -1.23 -21.38 -7.78
C VAL A 237 -0.12 -21.67 -6.75
N PRO A 238 0.94 -22.42 -7.12
CA PRO A 238 2.08 -22.64 -6.23
C PRO A 238 2.82 -21.34 -5.91
N LYS A 239 3.31 -21.20 -4.66
CA LYS A 239 4.13 -20.04 -4.23
C LYS A 239 5.42 -19.87 -5.06
N THR A 240 5.95 -20.96 -5.62
CA THR A 240 7.10 -20.90 -6.55
C THR A 240 6.77 -20.16 -7.85
N THR A 241 5.50 -20.10 -8.24
CA THR A 241 5.02 -19.35 -9.42
C THR A 241 4.62 -17.92 -9.07
N ALA A 242 3.85 -17.73 -8.01
CA ALA A 242 3.47 -16.41 -7.49
C ALA A 242 3.27 -16.52 -5.97
N ASP A 243 4.09 -15.81 -5.20
CA ASP A 243 3.98 -15.79 -3.73
C ASP A 243 3.39 -14.47 -3.23
N PRO A 244 2.06 -14.34 -3.15
CA PRO A 244 1.42 -13.10 -2.69
C PRO A 244 1.63 -12.84 -1.19
N TYR A 245 2.16 -13.80 -0.45
CA TYR A 245 2.42 -13.67 0.98
C TYR A 245 3.77 -13.00 1.25
N ASN A 246 4.84 -13.46 0.58
CA ASN A 246 6.19 -12.95 0.83
C ASN A 246 6.69 -11.92 -0.19
N GLN A 247 6.04 -11.85 -1.35
CA GLN A 247 6.56 -11.14 -2.52
C GLN A 247 5.65 -10.00 -2.98
N ILE A 248 4.95 -9.35 -2.05
CA ILE A 248 4.16 -8.14 -2.28
C ILE A 248 4.61 -7.00 -1.36
N GLU A 249 4.78 -5.79 -1.91
CA GLU A 249 5.25 -4.64 -1.13
C GLU A 249 4.15 -4.09 -0.21
N PHE A 250 4.47 -3.85 1.06
CA PHE A 250 3.70 -3.04 2.01
C PHE A 250 2.19 -3.33 2.05
N ARG A 251 1.76 -4.58 1.83
CA ARG A 251 0.34 -4.99 1.70
C ARG A 251 -0.38 -4.35 0.50
N ASN A 252 0.31 -4.28 -0.63
CA ASN A 252 -0.22 -3.70 -1.86
C ASN A 252 -0.53 -2.20 -1.75
N GLN A 253 0.27 -1.45 -0.97
CA GLN A 253 0.04 -0.03 -0.70
C GLN A 253 0.00 0.82 -2.00
N ALA A 254 0.87 0.53 -2.97
CA ALA A 254 0.85 1.20 -4.26
C ALA A 254 -0.49 1.07 -4.98
N ALA A 255 -1.07 -0.14 -5.00
CA ALA A 255 -2.38 -0.39 -5.58
C ALA A 255 -3.47 0.37 -4.82
N SER A 256 -3.43 0.45 -3.48
CA SER A 256 -4.44 1.18 -2.70
C SER A 256 -4.45 2.69 -2.97
N GLN A 257 -3.28 3.29 -3.19
CA GLN A 257 -3.20 4.71 -3.51
C GLN A 257 -3.69 4.97 -4.94
N THR A 258 -3.34 4.11 -5.90
CA THR A 258 -3.88 4.20 -7.25
C THR A 258 -5.39 3.95 -7.27
N ASP A 259 -5.91 2.97 -6.53
CA ASP A 259 -7.34 2.71 -6.38
C ASP A 259 -8.08 3.95 -5.88
N CYS A 260 -7.59 4.59 -4.82
CA CYS A 260 -8.21 5.78 -4.26
C CYS A 260 -8.23 6.95 -5.25
N LEU A 261 -7.13 7.16 -5.98
CA LEU A 261 -7.05 8.18 -7.03
C LEU A 261 -8.14 7.96 -8.08
N LEU A 262 -8.30 6.72 -8.54
CA LEU A 262 -9.30 6.36 -9.56
C LEU A 262 -10.73 6.49 -9.02
N GLN A 263 -10.99 5.99 -7.81
CA GLN A 263 -12.30 6.05 -7.18
C GLN A 263 -12.83 7.48 -7.08
N PHE A 264 -11.97 8.46 -6.80
CA PHE A 264 -12.36 9.86 -6.63
C PHE A 264 -12.02 10.76 -7.83
N LYS A 265 -11.59 10.18 -8.95
CA LYS A 265 -11.07 10.90 -10.13
C LYS A 265 -11.99 11.97 -10.69
N GLU A 266 -13.30 11.70 -10.70
CA GLU A 266 -14.33 12.60 -11.25
C GLU A 266 -15.14 13.34 -10.17
N SER A 267 -14.81 13.13 -8.89
CA SER A 267 -15.58 13.66 -7.77
C SER A 267 -14.80 14.49 -6.77
N ALA A 268 -13.49 14.29 -6.66
CA ALA A 268 -12.63 15.11 -5.83
C ALA A 268 -11.95 16.23 -6.64
N ARG A 269 -11.87 17.43 -6.07
CA ARG A 269 -11.06 18.50 -6.65
C ARG A 269 -9.56 18.29 -6.37
N PHE A 270 -9.23 17.78 -5.18
CA PHE A 270 -7.87 17.33 -4.85
C PHE A 270 -7.88 15.99 -4.11
N VAL A 271 -6.85 15.18 -4.36
CA VAL A 271 -6.59 13.93 -3.63
C VAL A 271 -5.18 14.00 -3.03
N THR A 272 -5.02 13.55 -1.80
CA THR A 272 -3.70 13.43 -1.15
C THR A 272 -3.55 12.07 -0.47
N PHE A 273 -2.33 11.58 -0.35
CA PHE A 273 -2.02 10.24 0.13
C PHE A 273 -1.19 10.35 1.41
N LEU A 274 -1.85 10.29 2.56
CA LEU A 274 -1.22 10.49 3.86
C LEU A 274 -1.37 9.22 4.71
N ASP A 275 -0.27 8.77 5.31
CA ASP A 275 -0.31 7.68 6.27
C ASP A 275 -1.00 8.14 7.57
N LEU A 276 -1.41 7.22 8.45
CA LEU A 276 -2.18 7.57 9.66
C LEU A 276 -1.40 8.45 10.65
N ASP A 277 -0.08 8.36 10.60
CA ASP A 277 0.90 9.14 11.36
C ASP A 277 1.35 10.42 10.64
N ASP A 278 0.83 10.70 9.43
CA ASP A 278 1.07 11.93 8.70
C ASP A 278 -0.12 12.88 8.89
N VAL A 279 0.15 14.13 9.26
CA VAL A 279 -0.88 15.19 9.33
C VAL A 279 -0.38 16.43 8.59
N LEU A 280 -1.14 16.87 7.59
CA LEU A 280 -0.94 18.16 6.93
C LEU A 280 -1.91 19.18 7.53
N ILE A 281 -1.46 20.36 7.95
CA ILE A 281 -2.34 21.43 8.45
C ILE A 281 -2.19 22.64 7.53
N PRO A 282 -3.29 23.19 6.96
CA PRO A 282 -3.20 24.37 6.10
C PRO A 282 -2.58 25.57 6.83
N LYS A 283 -1.68 26.26 6.14
CA LYS A 283 -0.92 27.41 6.64
C LYS A 283 -1.19 28.69 5.85
N ILE A 284 -1.34 28.61 4.53
CA ILE A 284 -1.48 29.79 3.67
C ILE A 284 -2.94 30.11 3.33
N ALA A 285 -3.87 29.21 3.68
CA ALA A 285 -5.30 29.40 3.55
C ALA A 285 -6.11 28.68 4.65
N PRO A 286 -7.37 29.09 4.91
CA PRO A 286 -8.22 28.48 5.94
C PRO A 286 -8.63 27.03 5.73
N THR A 287 -8.59 26.50 4.50
CA THR A 287 -9.00 25.13 4.16
C THR A 287 -7.97 24.46 3.25
N TYR A 288 -7.98 23.12 3.18
CA TYR A 288 -7.10 22.40 2.24
C TYR A 288 -7.36 22.80 0.80
N ALA A 289 -8.64 22.92 0.41
CA ALA A 289 -9.02 23.24 -0.95
C ALA A 289 -8.48 24.61 -1.40
N GLU A 290 -8.59 25.62 -0.54
CA GLU A 290 -8.06 26.96 -0.82
C GLU A 290 -6.53 26.97 -0.80
N GLU A 291 -5.88 26.22 0.10
CA GLU A 291 -4.42 26.12 0.14
C GLU A 291 -3.88 25.49 -1.13
N PHE A 292 -4.41 24.33 -1.52
CA PHE A 292 -3.95 23.62 -2.70
C PHE A 292 -4.20 24.43 -3.97
N GLN A 293 -5.35 25.12 -4.05
CA GLN A 293 -5.63 26.04 -5.14
C GLN A 293 -4.61 27.16 -5.19
N ARG A 294 -4.36 27.84 -4.07
CA ARG A 294 -3.42 28.96 -4.01
C ARG A 294 -2.00 28.54 -4.38
N ILE A 295 -1.60 27.31 -4.03
CA ILE A 295 -0.31 26.75 -4.44
C ILE A 295 -0.32 26.43 -5.92
N MET A 296 -1.39 25.84 -6.48
CA MET A 296 -1.43 25.47 -7.90
C MET A 296 -1.71 26.66 -8.84
N ASP A 297 -2.32 27.74 -8.34
CA ASP A 297 -2.68 28.92 -9.11
C ASP A 297 -1.45 29.57 -9.75
N GLY A 298 -1.60 29.90 -11.05
CA GLY A 298 -0.53 30.49 -11.85
C GLY A 298 0.59 29.52 -12.27
N LYS A 299 0.57 28.27 -11.81
CA LYS A 299 1.51 27.22 -12.23
C LYS A 299 0.92 26.44 -13.41
N LYS A 300 1.71 26.28 -14.48
CA LYS A 300 1.25 25.57 -15.68
C LYS A 300 1.47 24.07 -15.51
N LYS A 301 0.41 23.28 -15.75
CA LYS A 301 0.43 21.81 -15.89
C LYS A 301 1.18 21.08 -14.77
N LEU A 302 0.73 21.21 -13.52
CA LEU A 302 1.29 20.42 -12.42
C LEU A 302 0.68 19.02 -12.38
N ALA A 303 1.53 17.99 -12.39
CA ALA A 303 1.09 16.63 -12.08
C ALA A 303 0.68 16.53 -10.62
N TYR A 304 1.50 17.12 -9.74
CA TYR A 304 1.29 17.14 -8.30
C TYR A 304 2.10 18.24 -7.62
N ILE A 305 1.67 18.58 -6.40
CA ILE A 305 2.47 19.35 -5.44
C ILE A 305 3.00 18.38 -4.39
N PHE A 306 4.24 18.57 -3.97
CA PHE A 306 4.97 17.68 -3.07
C PHE A 306 5.29 18.40 -1.76
N TYR A 307 4.92 17.78 -0.64
CA TYR A 307 5.22 18.26 0.70
C TYR A 307 6.26 17.35 1.36
N HIS A 308 7.32 17.94 1.88
CA HIS A 308 8.25 17.21 2.75
C HIS A 308 7.59 16.80 4.06
N LYS A 309 8.10 15.72 4.66
CA LYS A 309 7.74 15.29 6.01
C LYS A 309 8.78 15.75 7.01
N GLU A 310 8.32 16.27 8.14
CA GLU A 310 9.15 16.61 9.29
C GLU A 310 8.75 15.77 10.49
N ASN A 311 9.75 15.17 11.15
CA ASN A 311 9.53 14.26 12.26
C ASN A 311 9.21 15.02 13.55
N TYR A 312 8.13 14.61 14.20
CA TYR A 312 7.71 15.06 15.51
C TYR A 312 7.50 13.88 16.44
N ASP A 313 7.86 14.07 17.71
CA ASP A 313 7.40 13.20 18.79
C ASP A 313 6.16 13.79 19.45
N ALA A 314 5.28 12.95 19.97
CA ALA A 314 4.13 13.35 20.75
C ALA A 314 4.04 12.54 22.05
N VAL A 315 3.56 13.17 23.13
CA VAL A 315 3.28 12.50 24.40
C VAL A 315 1.77 12.44 24.61
N VAL A 316 1.22 11.23 24.66
CA VAL A 316 -0.22 10.99 24.75
C VAL A 316 -0.59 10.21 26.00
N ALA A 317 -1.77 10.50 26.56
CA ALA A 317 -2.32 9.68 27.63
C ALA A 317 -2.63 8.27 27.10
N ARG A 318 -2.11 7.24 27.77
CA ARG A 318 -2.39 5.85 27.41
C ARG A 318 -3.86 5.47 27.62
N ASN A 319 -4.50 6.07 28.62
CA ASN A 319 -5.88 5.79 28.97
C ASN A 319 -6.83 6.72 28.21
N SER A 320 -7.79 6.13 27.52
CA SER A 320 -8.77 6.85 26.71
C SER A 320 -9.61 7.86 27.51
N SER A 321 -9.82 7.64 28.81
CA SER A 321 -10.53 8.57 29.69
C SER A 321 -9.80 9.91 29.87
N ARG A 322 -8.48 9.91 29.72
CA ARG A 322 -7.60 11.07 29.89
C ARG A 322 -7.10 11.65 28.57
N PHE A 323 -7.40 11.00 27.45
CA PHE A 323 -6.96 11.44 26.13
C PHE A 323 -7.48 12.84 25.79
N SER A 324 -6.62 13.66 25.20
CA SER A 324 -6.92 15.02 24.76
C SER A 324 -6.04 15.38 23.56
N LEU A 325 -6.67 15.88 22.50
CA LEU A 325 -5.95 16.40 21.33
C LEU A 325 -5.24 17.70 21.69
N ARG A 326 -5.85 18.55 22.52
CA ARG A 326 -5.19 19.75 23.07
C ARG A 326 -3.86 19.42 23.74
N LYS A 327 -3.82 18.37 24.56
CA LYS A 327 -2.58 17.93 25.22
C LYS A 327 -1.59 17.30 24.23
N MET A 328 -2.08 16.51 23.27
CA MET A 328 -1.24 15.95 22.22
C MET A 328 -0.54 17.03 21.39
N PHE A 329 -1.27 18.05 20.90
CA PHE A 329 -0.68 19.21 20.21
C PHE A 329 0.37 19.93 21.05
N GLY A 330 0.05 20.21 22.32
CA GLY A 330 0.95 20.89 23.23
C GLY A 330 2.21 20.09 23.61
N SER A 331 2.27 18.81 23.25
CA SER A 331 3.41 17.93 23.49
C SER A 331 4.26 17.66 22.24
N LEU A 332 3.87 18.21 21.09
CA LEU A 332 4.61 17.97 19.84
C LEU A 332 6.00 18.59 19.92
N GLU A 333 7.02 17.74 19.74
CA GLU A 333 8.43 18.13 19.76
C GLU A 333 9.06 17.79 18.41
N CYS A 334 9.61 18.78 17.71
CA CYS A 334 10.28 18.57 16.43
C CYS A 334 11.62 17.85 16.63
N LYS A 335 11.87 16.79 15.86
CA LYS A 335 13.14 16.04 15.86
C LYS A 335 14.17 16.56 14.87
N HIS A 336 13.88 17.66 14.20
CA HIS A 336 14.78 18.29 13.25
C HIS A 336 15.29 17.34 12.15
N LYS A 337 14.43 16.40 11.72
CA LYS A 337 14.73 15.41 10.70
C LYS A 337 13.64 15.39 9.65
N ARG A 338 14.04 15.45 8.38
CA ARG A 338 13.15 15.32 7.22
C ARG A 338 13.17 13.91 6.66
N GLU A 339 12.01 13.46 6.18
CA GLU A 339 11.82 12.18 5.51
C GLU A 339 11.16 12.38 4.13
N THR A 340 11.08 11.30 3.34
CA THR A 340 10.42 11.32 2.03
C THR A 340 8.99 11.81 2.18
N GLY A 341 8.67 12.85 1.40
CA GLY A 341 7.38 13.52 1.37
C GLY A 341 6.20 12.70 0.86
N LYS A 342 5.07 13.39 0.75
CA LYS A 342 3.84 12.92 0.11
C LYS A 342 3.31 13.98 -0.85
N ILE A 343 2.36 13.60 -1.69
CA ILE A 343 1.82 14.47 -2.73
C ILE A 343 0.36 14.84 -2.51
N VAL A 344 -0.01 15.97 -3.10
CA VAL A 344 -1.40 16.35 -3.39
C VAL A 344 -1.54 16.49 -4.89
N VAL A 345 -2.62 15.95 -5.45
CA VAL A 345 -2.87 15.92 -6.89
C VAL A 345 -4.22 16.52 -7.21
N ASP A 346 -4.30 17.22 -8.35
CA ASP A 346 -5.56 17.33 -9.07
C ASP A 346 -5.78 15.98 -9.78
N PRO A 347 -6.85 15.22 -9.47
CA PRO A 347 -7.03 13.87 -10.00
C PRO A 347 -7.12 13.79 -11.53
N ARG A 348 -7.34 14.92 -12.22
CA ARG A 348 -7.37 14.99 -13.68
C ARG A 348 -5.98 14.94 -14.31
N ASN A 349 -4.95 15.29 -13.54
CA ASN A 349 -3.58 15.40 -14.05
C ASN A 349 -2.78 14.09 -13.90
N LEU A 350 -3.32 13.09 -13.18
CA LEU A 350 -2.61 11.85 -12.89
C LEU A 350 -3.55 10.64 -12.92
N ASN A 351 -3.07 9.52 -13.46
CA ASN A 351 -3.86 8.28 -13.59
C ASN A 351 -3.45 7.20 -12.59
N TYR A 352 -2.22 7.26 -12.05
CA TYR A 352 -1.71 6.32 -11.08
C TYR A 352 -0.65 6.97 -10.19
N THR A 353 -0.40 6.41 -9.02
CA THR A 353 0.69 6.85 -8.14
C THR A 353 1.28 5.67 -7.36
N TRP A 354 2.55 5.79 -6.98
CA TRP A 354 3.19 4.90 -6.00
C TRP A 354 3.17 5.51 -4.60
N ILE A 355 3.69 4.78 -3.61
CA ILE A 355 3.60 5.00 -2.14
C ILE A 355 3.88 6.44 -1.69
N HIS A 356 4.77 7.15 -2.40
CA HIS A 356 5.13 8.54 -2.13
C HIS A 356 4.72 9.49 -3.26
N TYR A 357 5.03 9.13 -4.50
CA TYR A 357 4.76 9.89 -5.72
C TYR A 357 4.84 8.95 -6.94
N PRO A 358 4.25 9.30 -8.11
CA PRO A 358 4.34 8.46 -9.30
C PRO A 358 5.79 8.32 -9.78
N PRO A 359 6.18 7.13 -10.30
CA PRO A 359 7.54 6.91 -10.82
C PRO A 359 7.87 7.79 -12.02
N ASP A 360 6.88 8.07 -12.86
CA ASP A 360 7.02 8.86 -14.07
C ASP A 360 6.05 10.04 -14.07
N LEU A 361 6.48 11.17 -14.60
CA LEU A 361 5.63 12.33 -14.81
C LEU A 361 4.89 12.21 -16.15
N PRO A 362 3.59 12.55 -16.21
CA PRO A 362 2.89 12.69 -17.48
C PRO A 362 3.59 13.71 -18.40
N ASN A 363 3.56 13.47 -19.71
CA ASN A 363 4.26 14.31 -20.68
C ASN A 363 3.83 15.78 -20.59
N GLY A 364 4.82 16.67 -20.39
CA GLY A 364 4.60 18.11 -20.29
C GLY A 364 3.98 18.57 -18.97
N PHE A 365 3.93 17.69 -17.97
CA PHE A 365 3.58 18.05 -16.60
C PHE A 365 4.82 18.18 -15.72
N GLU A 366 4.74 19.05 -14.72
CA GLU A 366 5.81 19.31 -13.75
C GLU A 366 5.37 18.95 -12.33
N LYS A 367 6.34 18.79 -11.42
CA LYS A 367 6.10 18.76 -9.97
C LYS A 367 6.44 20.12 -9.36
N TYR A 368 5.76 20.46 -8.27
CA TYR A 368 6.13 21.62 -7.46
C TYR A 368 6.41 21.19 -6.02
N GLU A 369 7.60 21.53 -5.52
CA GLU A 369 7.98 21.27 -4.12
C GLU A 369 7.54 22.46 -3.26
N VAL A 370 6.67 22.18 -2.29
CA VAL A 370 6.12 23.20 -1.39
C VAL A 370 7.19 23.58 -0.37
N THR A 371 7.42 24.88 -0.22
CA THR A 371 8.41 25.44 0.72
C THR A 371 7.76 26.13 1.91
N GLU A 372 6.51 26.54 1.72
CA GLU A 372 5.72 27.32 2.64
C GLU A 372 5.21 26.46 3.80
N ASN A 373 4.95 25.17 3.56
CA ASN A 373 4.33 24.24 4.49
C ASN A 373 4.92 22.83 4.36
N VAL A 374 4.72 22.01 5.39
CA VAL A 374 5.29 20.66 5.54
C VAL A 374 4.28 19.75 6.24
N ILE A 375 4.43 18.44 6.05
CA ILE A 375 3.66 17.43 6.77
C ILE A 375 4.29 17.21 8.14
N THR A 376 3.47 17.30 9.19
CA THR A 376 3.82 16.88 10.55
C THR A 376 3.73 15.35 10.62
N HIS A 377 4.87 14.67 10.58
CA HIS A 377 4.97 13.21 10.69
C HIS A 377 5.21 12.80 12.15
N LEU A 378 4.29 12.05 12.74
CA LEU A 378 4.37 11.56 14.12
C LEU A 378 5.32 10.37 14.19
N LYS A 379 6.62 10.64 14.31
CA LYS A 379 7.66 9.62 14.29
C LYS A 379 7.59 8.70 15.52
N THR A 380 7.37 9.30 16.69
CA THR A 380 7.28 8.58 17.96
C THR A 380 6.11 9.09 18.76
N ILE A 381 5.32 8.17 19.32
CA ILE A 381 4.22 8.52 20.22
C ILE A 381 4.45 7.81 21.54
N VAL A 382 4.78 8.60 22.56
CA VAL A 382 5.09 8.12 23.90
C VAL A 382 3.81 8.07 24.72
N TRP A 383 3.45 6.89 25.19
CA TRP A 383 2.25 6.67 26.02
C TRP A 383 2.62 6.86 27.48
N THR A 384 1.93 7.78 28.16
CA THR A 384 2.17 8.09 29.58
C THR A 384 0.91 7.90 30.43
N ASP A 385 1.12 7.52 31.69
CA ASP A 385 0.12 7.55 32.76
C ASP A 385 -0.07 8.96 33.31
N GLU A 386 0.93 9.83 33.20
CA GLU A 386 0.89 11.21 33.67
C GLU A 386 1.03 12.15 32.48
N GLN A 387 -0.09 12.76 32.06
CA GLN A 387 -0.01 14.00 31.30
C GLN A 387 -0.21 15.14 32.28
N ASN A 388 0.85 15.92 32.51
CA ASN A 388 0.81 17.16 33.28
C ASN A 388 -0.47 17.95 32.95
N GLU A 389 -1.07 18.54 33.98
CA GLU A 389 -2.07 19.57 33.79
C GLU A 389 -1.36 20.79 33.22
N SER A 390 -1.16 20.80 31.89
CA SER A 390 -0.94 22.06 31.20
C SER A 390 -2.14 22.94 31.50
N GLY A 391 -1.89 24.22 31.79
CA GLY A 391 -2.91 25.19 32.17
C GLY A 391 -4.07 25.28 31.15
N GLU A 392 -5.06 26.12 31.43
CA GLU A 392 -6.23 26.26 30.54
C GLU A 392 -5.85 26.70 29.11
N ALA A 393 -4.73 27.40 28.95
CA ALA A 393 -4.24 27.83 27.64
C ALA A 393 -3.70 26.65 26.79
N PRO A 394 -4.11 26.52 25.52
CA PRO A 394 -3.48 25.58 24.59
C PRO A 394 -2.03 26.00 24.32
N ILE A 395 -1.13 25.01 24.25
CA ILE A 395 0.26 25.23 23.83
C ILE A 395 0.31 24.98 22.32
N GLU A 396 0.77 25.98 21.58
CA GLU A 396 0.88 25.91 20.12
C GLU A 396 2.24 25.34 19.73
N PRO A 397 2.28 24.23 18.98
CA PRO A 397 3.55 23.62 18.57
C PRO A 397 4.24 24.46 17.50
N LEU A 398 5.57 24.48 17.53
CA LEU A 398 6.41 25.27 16.63
C LEU A 398 6.86 24.48 15.41
N TYR A 399 7.14 25.20 14.31
CA TYR A 399 7.77 24.65 13.12
C TYR A 399 9.26 24.36 13.32
N PHE A 400 9.81 23.52 12.43
CA PHE A 400 11.22 23.15 12.36
C PHE A 400 12.19 24.30 12.09
N ASP A 401 11.75 25.38 11.44
CA ASP A 401 12.59 26.44 10.87
C ASP A 401 13.22 27.40 11.90
N ASN A 402 13.27 26.99 13.18
CA ASN A 402 13.69 27.80 14.34
C ASN A 402 12.96 29.15 14.43
N SER A 403 11.83 29.30 13.75
CA SER A 403 10.99 30.48 13.85
C SER A 403 10.01 30.36 15.02
N THR A 404 9.34 31.47 15.32
CA THR A 404 8.20 31.48 16.25
C THR A 404 6.88 31.10 15.55
N ALA A 405 6.94 30.64 14.29
CA ALA A 405 5.77 30.21 13.56
C ALA A 405 5.20 28.92 14.16
N LYS A 406 3.87 28.89 14.22
CA LYS A 406 3.10 27.82 14.87
C LYS A 406 2.48 26.93 13.81
N ILE A 407 2.47 25.61 14.05
CA ILE A 407 1.87 24.62 13.15
C ILE A 407 0.36 24.83 13.06
N ILE A 408 -0.27 25.22 14.17
CA ILE A 408 -1.72 25.41 14.27
C ILE A 408 -2.04 26.48 15.30
N ALA A 409 -3.08 27.28 15.02
CA ALA A 409 -3.55 28.30 15.94
C ALA A 409 -4.33 27.71 17.13
N SER A 410 -4.21 28.34 18.29
CA SER A 410 -4.93 28.01 19.53
C SER A 410 -6.43 27.83 19.33
N LYS A 411 -7.04 28.73 18.53
CA LYS A 411 -8.47 28.68 18.21
C LYS A 411 -8.85 27.36 17.54
N ASP A 412 -8.01 26.85 16.63
CA ASP A 412 -8.29 25.62 15.90
C ASP A 412 -8.01 24.38 16.75
N ILE A 413 -6.97 24.40 17.59
CA ILE A 413 -6.75 23.37 18.62
C ILE A 413 -8.00 23.23 19.51
N LEU A 414 -8.54 24.34 20.01
CA LEU A 414 -9.73 24.34 20.87
C LEU A 414 -10.99 23.85 20.13
N ASN A 415 -11.15 24.20 18.86
CA ASN A 415 -12.25 23.73 18.03
C ASN A 415 -12.19 22.20 17.81
N ILE A 416 -11.00 21.68 17.50
CA ILE A 416 -10.74 20.25 17.31
C ILE A 416 -11.00 19.48 18.61
N GLU A 417 -10.49 19.98 19.74
CA GLU A 417 -10.75 19.39 21.06
C GLU A 417 -12.26 19.39 21.40
N LYS A 418 -12.96 20.51 21.14
CA LYS A 418 -14.41 20.60 21.35
C LYS A 418 -15.17 19.57 20.52
N ASP A 419 -14.76 19.36 19.27
CA ASP A 419 -15.35 18.38 18.37
C ASP A 419 -15.13 16.94 18.88
N LEU A 420 -13.92 16.61 19.31
CA LEU A 420 -13.63 15.34 19.98
C LEU A 420 -14.50 15.12 21.21
N ARG A 421 -14.62 16.12 22.09
CA ARG A 421 -15.45 16.01 23.30
C ARG A 421 -16.93 15.86 22.97
N ARG A 422 -17.41 16.45 21.87
CA ARG A 422 -18.78 16.20 21.37
C ARG A 422 -18.94 14.73 20.97
N MET A 423 -17.99 14.18 20.22
CA MET A 423 -18.01 12.78 19.78
C MET A 423 -17.97 11.80 20.96
N ILE A 424 -17.04 12.00 21.91
CA ILE A 424 -16.90 11.14 23.11
C ILE A 424 -18.18 11.10 23.96
N ARG A 425 -18.96 12.19 24.01
CA ARG A 425 -20.22 12.23 24.77
C ARG A 425 -21.32 11.33 24.19
N LYS A 426 -21.22 10.91 22.92
CA LYS A 426 -22.20 10.00 22.32
C LYS A 426 -22.15 8.63 23.03
N PRO A 427 -23.29 8.04 23.43
CA PRO A 427 -23.31 6.83 24.25
C PRO A 427 -22.53 5.65 23.66
N ARG A 428 -22.63 5.42 22.34
CA ARG A 428 -21.91 4.34 21.63
C ARG A 428 -20.40 4.54 21.68
N ILE A 429 -19.94 5.73 21.31
CA ILE A 429 -18.52 6.11 21.34
C ILE A 429 -17.97 6.03 22.77
N ARG A 430 -18.68 6.54 23.77
CA ARG A 430 -18.27 6.46 25.18
C ARG A 430 -18.02 5.01 25.63
N LYS A 431 -18.90 4.08 25.22
CA LYS A 431 -18.75 2.66 25.52
C LYS A 431 -17.52 2.06 24.84
N ILE A 432 -17.29 2.40 23.57
CA ILE A 432 -16.12 1.94 22.80
C ILE A 432 -14.83 2.49 23.41
N PHE A 433 -14.79 3.77 23.76
CA PHE A 433 -13.62 4.44 24.36
C PHE A 433 -13.09 3.68 25.58
N SER A 434 -13.97 3.21 26.46
CA SER A 434 -13.57 2.44 27.65
C SER A 434 -12.87 1.11 27.36
N LYS A 435 -12.95 0.62 26.11
CA LYS A 435 -12.36 -0.65 25.65
C LYS A 435 -11.14 -0.45 24.75
N LEU A 436 -10.78 0.80 24.43
CA LEU A 436 -9.63 1.07 23.57
C LEU A 436 -8.34 0.58 24.27
N PRO A 437 -7.37 0.01 23.50
CA PRO A 437 -6.09 -0.42 24.06
C PRO A 437 -5.37 0.71 24.78
N ASN A 438 -4.78 0.38 25.94
CA ASN A 438 -3.95 1.28 26.75
C ASN A 438 -2.48 0.83 26.81
N MET A 439 -2.09 -0.14 25.99
CA MET A 439 -0.71 -0.49 25.70
C MET A 439 -0.60 -0.95 24.24
N HIS A 440 0.62 -0.99 23.71
CA HIS A 440 0.89 -1.56 22.40
C HIS A 440 0.93 -3.09 22.52
N TYR A 441 -0.08 -3.77 22.00
CA TYR A 441 -0.07 -5.23 21.90
C TYR A 441 0.65 -5.69 20.63
N TYR A 442 0.59 -4.90 19.56
CA TYR A 442 1.05 -5.29 18.23
C TYR A 442 1.89 -4.22 17.53
N THR A 443 1.72 -2.94 17.85
CA THR A 443 2.40 -1.83 17.15
C THR A 443 3.92 -2.00 17.16
N ASP A 444 4.50 -2.27 18.33
CA ASP A 444 5.96 -2.44 18.46
C ASP A 444 6.48 -3.66 17.70
N LEU A 445 5.68 -4.75 17.64
CA LEU A 445 6.00 -5.95 16.85
C LEU A 445 6.04 -5.64 15.35
N VAL A 446 5.04 -4.89 14.85
CA VAL A 446 4.99 -4.45 13.44
C VAL A 446 6.19 -3.58 13.11
N VAL A 447 6.49 -2.58 13.95
CA VAL A 447 7.63 -1.66 13.73
C VAL A 447 8.95 -2.41 13.68
N ASN A 448 9.20 -3.31 14.64
CA ASN A 448 10.42 -4.11 14.67
C ASN A 448 10.56 -5.00 13.43
N CYS A 449 9.48 -5.67 13.03
CA CYS A 449 9.45 -6.50 11.84
C CYS A 449 9.80 -5.73 10.56
N TYR A 450 9.30 -4.50 10.39
CA TYR A 450 9.68 -3.66 9.26
C TYR A 450 11.13 -3.19 9.31
N ASN A 451 11.63 -2.87 10.51
CA ASN A 451 13.02 -2.48 10.69
C ASN A 451 13.98 -3.60 10.28
N ASP A 452 13.74 -4.81 10.75
CA ASP A 452 14.60 -5.97 10.52
C ASP A 452 14.64 -6.42 9.06
N ARG A 453 13.57 -6.16 8.30
CA ARG A 453 13.44 -6.64 6.92
C ARG A 453 13.76 -5.58 5.86
N TYR A 454 13.50 -4.31 6.17
CA TYR A 454 13.56 -3.23 5.19
C TYR A 454 14.30 -2.00 5.70
N TYR A 455 13.78 -1.33 6.73
CA TYR A 455 14.26 0.02 7.07
C TYR A 455 15.70 0.04 7.54
N GLN A 456 16.17 -0.95 8.31
CA GLN A 456 17.58 -1.01 8.73
C GLN A 456 18.53 -1.10 7.54
N TYR A 457 18.17 -1.87 6.49
CA TYR A 457 18.99 -2.00 5.28
C TYR A 457 18.89 -0.76 4.40
N HIS A 458 17.68 -0.23 4.21
CA HIS A 458 17.42 0.99 3.46
C HIS A 458 18.21 2.18 4.03
N TYR A 459 18.11 2.45 5.34
CA TYR A 459 18.79 3.57 5.97
C TYR A 459 20.31 3.40 6.10
N SER A 460 20.83 2.16 6.00
CA SER A 460 22.27 1.90 5.97
C SER A 460 22.85 1.81 4.57
N GLY A 461 22.06 2.08 3.52
CA GLY A 461 22.50 1.98 2.12
C GLY A 461 22.75 0.55 1.62
N ARG A 462 22.39 -0.47 2.41
CA ARG A 462 22.59 -1.90 2.08
C ARG A 462 21.43 -2.42 1.20
N ILE A 463 21.23 -1.79 0.04
CA ILE A 463 20.08 -2.03 -0.84
C ILE A 463 20.01 -3.49 -1.31
N ALA A 464 21.16 -4.13 -1.58
CA ALA A 464 21.22 -5.53 -2.01
C ALA A 464 20.71 -6.54 -0.94
N ASN A 465 20.59 -6.12 0.32
CA ASN A 465 20.09 -6.93 1.42
C ASN A 465 18.59 -6.73 1.69
N ILE A 466 17.95 -5.76 1.00
CA ILE A 466 16.52 -5.50 1.15
C ILE A 466 15.74 -6.70 0.62
N LYS A 467 14.92 -7.29 1.49
CA LYS A 467 13.91 -8.28 1.12
C LYS A 467 12.61 -7.55 0.78
N CYS A 468 11.74 -8.19 0.00
CA CYS A 468 10.40 -7.66 -0.25
C CYS A 468 9.71 -7.28 1.08
N PRO A 469 9.36 -5.99 1.27
CA PRO A 469 8.77 -5.53 2.52
C PRO A 469 7.30 -5.96 2.62
N GLY A 470 6.93 -6.72 3.64
CA GLY A 470 5.55 -7.14 3.87
C GLY A 470 5.37 -7.66 5.30
N PRO A 471 4.29 -7.27 6.01
CA PRO A 471 4.10 -7.65 7.40
C PRO A 471 3.54 -9.05 7.57
N GLN A 472 3.21 -9.75 6.47
CA GLN A 472 2.73 -11.12 6.47
C GLN A 472 3.73 -12.06 7.18
N LEU A 473 5.01 -11.71 7.19
CA LEU A 473 6.03 -12.49 7.90
C LEU A 473 6.28 -12.08 9.35
N CYS A 474 5.52 -11.11 9.87
CA CYS A 474 5.61 -10.76 11.29
C CYS A 474 4.87 -11.80 12.12
N GLU A 475 5.53 -12.35 13.13
CA GLU A 475 4.90 -13.27 14.07
C GLU A 475 4.17 -12.47 15.17
N PHE A 476 2.85 -12.70 15.30
CA PHE A 476 2.03 -12.04 16.31
C PHE A 476 1.63 -13.03 17.40
N VAL A 477 2.04 -12.73 18.64
CA VAL A 477 1.56 -13.44 19.83
C VAL A 477 0.12 -13.03 20.09
N GLN A 478 -0.80 -13.98 20.00
CA GLN A 478 -2.22 -13.73 20.25
C GLN A 478 -2.46 -13.38 21.71
N HIS A 479 -3.26 -12.33 21.97
CA HIS A 479 -3.65 -11.97 23.33
C HIS A 479 -5.11 -12.37 23.60
N PRO A 480 -5.41 -13.13 24.68
CA PRO A 480 -6.74 -13.73 24.90
C PRO A 480 -7.87 -12.72 25.07
N LYS A 481 -7.55 -11.49 25.47
CA LYS A 481 -8.53 -10.40 25.67
C LYS A 481 -8.61 -9.42 24.51
N ILE A 482 -7.71 -9.50 23.53
CA ILE A 482 -7.67 -8.56 22.40
C ILE A 482 -7.99 -9.31 21.13
N LYS A 483 -9.09 -8.93 20.49
CA LYS A 483 -9.53 -9.48 19.20
C LYS A 483 -9.34 -8.44 18.11
N CYS A 484 -9.00 -8.87 16.89
CA CYS A 484 -9.04 -8.00 15.73
C CYS A 484 -10.23 -8.31 14.83
N THR A 485 -10.70 -7.26 14.17
CA THR A 485 -11.59 -7.34 13.02
C THR A 485 -10.74 -7.32 11.75
N HIS A 486 -11.07 -8.17 10.79
CA HIS A 486 -10.33 -8.36 9.54
C HIS A 486 -11.25 -8.22 8.34
N VAL A 487 -10.68 -7.96 7.18
CA VAL A 487 -11.35 -8.13 5.91
C VAL A 487 -11.27 -9.59 5.50
N THR A 488 -12.41 -10.12 5.09
CA THR A 488 -12.57 -11.43 4.46
C THR A 488 -13.22 -11.23 3.10
N ALA A 489 -12.79 -12.01 2.12
CA ALA A 489 -13.36 -12.01 0.78
C ALA A 489 -13.37 -13.43 0.22
N THR A 490 -14.17 -13.65 -0.81
CA THR A 490 -14.23 -14.91 -1.55
C THR A 490 -13.18 -14.90 -2.64
N HIS A 491 -12.23 -15.82 -2.56
CA HIS A 491 -11.23 -16.07 -3.61
C HIS A 491 -11.57 -17.40 -4.30
N THR A 492 -11.80 -17.35 -5.60
CA THR A 492 -12.11 -18.54 -6.41
C THR A 492 -10.92 -18.91 -7.30
N PRO A 493 -10.59 -20.21 -7.43
CA PRO A 493 -9.66 -20.66 -8.45
C PRO A 493 -10.16 -20.24 -9.84
N MET A 494 -9.23 -19.86 -10.71
CA MET A 494 -9.53 -19.39 -12.06
C MET A 494 -8.98 -20.38 -13.09
N GLU A 495 -9.69 -20.53 -14.21
CA GLU A 495 -9.18 -21.30 -15.34
C GLU A 495 -7.87 -20.69 -15.85
N THR A 496 -6.89 -21.53 -16.15
CA THR A 496 -5.57 -21.05 -16.57
C THR A 496 -5.65 -20.45 -17.96
N LEU A 497 -5.36 -19.15 -18.04
CA LEU A 497 -5.21 -18.41 -19.29
C LEU A 497 -3.73 -18.11 -19.58
N TYR A 498 -3.38 -18.08 -20.87
CA TYR A 498 -2.05 -17.71 -21.38
C TYR A 498 -2.11 -16.37 -22.13
N PRO A 499 -1.10 -15.49 -21.98
CA PRO A 499 0.04 -15.61 -21.07
C PRO A 499 -0.29 -15.24 -19.61
N ILE A 500 -1.39 -14.53 -19.38
CA ILE A 500 -1.80 -14.02 -18.06
C ILE A 500 -3.09 -14.72 -17.63
N THR A 501 -3.09 -15.32 -16.44
CA THR A 501 -4.30 -15.74 -15.74
C THR A 501 -4.77 -14.65 -14.78
N TYR A 502 -6.04 -14.27 -14.86
CA TYR A 502 -6.61 -13.16 -14.10
C TYR A 502 -7.44 -13.65 -12.91
N TYR A 503 -7.16 -13.10 -11.74
CA TYR A 503 -7.81 -13.39 -10.46
C TYR A 503 -8.43 -12.13 -9.90
N TYR A 504 -9.46 -12.28 -9.07
CA TYR A 504 -10.05 -11.21 -8.29
C TYR A 504 -10.78 -11.81 -7.11
N ALA A 505 -11.15 -10.97 -6.14
CA ALA A 505 -11.97 -11.36 -5.01
C ALA A 505 -13.37 -10.76 -5.11
N THR A 506 -14.34 -11.42 -4.49
CA THR A 506 -15.72 -10.95 -4.40
C THR A 506 -16.19 -10.96 -2.94
N ASN A 507 -17.31 -10.29 -2.65
CA ASN A 507 -17.96 -10.31 -1.34
C ASN A 507 -17.04 -9.90 -0.18
N ALA A 508 -16.28 -8.81 -0.35
CA ALA A 508 -15.43 -8.27 0.71
C ALA A 508 -16.29 -7.77 1.89
N HIS A 509 -15.99 -8.24 3.11
CA HIS A 509 -16.71 -7.88 4.33
C HIS A 509 -15.80 -7.98 5.56
N PHE A 510 -16.25 -7.41 6.68
CA PHE A 510 -15.48 -7.44 7.93
C PHE A 510 -15.93 -8.58 8.86
N THR A 511 -14.99 -9.34 9.43
CA THR A 511 -15.22 -10.47 10.35
C THR A 511 -14.34 -10.37 11.61
N GLY A 512 -14.76 -10.95 12.73
CA GLY A 512 -14.11 -10.79 14.04
C GLY A 512 -13.60 -12.09 14.69
N ASP A 513 -13.45 -13.15 13.90
CA ASP A 513 -13.55 -14.52 14.43
C ASP A 513 -12.20 -15.18 14.73
N ILE A 514 -11.10 -14.65 14.18
CA ILE A 514 -9.84 -15.39 14.09
C ILE A 514 -8.71 -14.90 15.00
N GLY A 515 -8.76 -13.71 15.62
CA GLY A 515 -7.68 -13.16 16.48
C GLY A 515 -6.99 -11.95 15.83
N CYS A 516 -5.68 -11.74 15.92
CA CYS A 516 -4.91 -10.65 15.29
C CYS A 516 -3.71 -11.23 14.51
N TYR A 517 -3.82 -11.41 13.20
CA TYR A 517 -2.86 -12.16 12.37
C TYR A 517 -2.30 -11.36 11.22
N ALA A 518 -1.12 -11.76 10.74
CA ALA A 518 -0.26 -11.16 9.69
C ALA A 518 -0.92 -10.87 8.34
N HIS A 519 -2.07 -11.51 8.08
CA HIS A 519 -2.89 -11.51 6.86
C HIS A 519 -2.28 -10.87 5.62
#